data_AF-A0A1I1XPT1-F1
#
_entry.id   AF-A0A1I1XPT1-F1
#
_cell.length_a   1.000
_cell.length_b   1.000
_cell.length_c   1.000
_cell.angle_alpha   90.00
_cell.angle_beta   90.00
_cell.angle_gamma   90.00
#
_symmetry.space_group_name_H-M   'P 1'
#
loop_
_entity.id
_entity.type
_entity.pdbx_description
1 polymer ?
#
loop_
_entity_poly.entity_id
_entity_poly.type
_entity_poly.pdbx_seq_one_letter_code
_entity_poly.pdbx_strand_id
1 'polypeptide(L)'
;MLAKSINMMYQLKTILLAVTLGLLLDGCRTVRPVIAPASLHRTDNLALGNPSGASTDNPDNYLLTKPQYVVSYNRSRGIANWVSWRLSTAWKGDAKRTNEFRPDATLPTGWYAVRTSDYTNTGFDRGHLCPSDDRDNTPEDNAATFILTNIVPQAPRHNREVWKSLEDYERQLMGGGNDVYIVAGTSGTGGTGQNGYATSLANGKLTVPATLWKILIVVPVGSDDSFQLTSNTRIIAVNIPNDQSAADKPWKAYVTSVDALETLTGYDFLSNVPVDIQRIIEMRIDGGNS
;
A
#
# COMPACT_ATOMS: atom_id res chain seq x y z
N MET A 1 -0.56 -33.32 -84.90
CA MET A 1 0.17 -33.16 -83.62
C MET A 1 0.20 -31.69 -83.20
N LEU A 2 -0.93 -31.09 -82.82
CA LEU A 2 -0.96 -29.69 -82.35
C LEU A 2 -2.05 -29.37 -81.32
N ALA A 3 -2.84 -30.36 -80.86
CA ALA A 3 -3.94 -30.12 -79.91
C ALA A 3 -3.65 -30.60 -78.47
N LYS A 4 -2.56 -31.36 -78.23
CA LYS A 4 -2.21 -31.88 -76.89
C LYS A 4 -1.32 -30.96 -76.05
N SER A 5 -0.73 -29.91 -76.63
CA SER A 5 0.22 -29.02 -75.94
C SER A 5 -0.42 -27.80 -75.25
N ILE A 6 -1.67 -27.45 -75.57
CA ILE A 6 -2.31 -26.23 -75.07
C ILE A 6 -3.03 -26.47 -73.73
N ASN A 7 -3.52 -27.69 -73.48
CA ASN A 7 -4.27 -28.01 -72.25
C ASN A 7 -3.38 -28.24 -71.01
N MET A 8 -2.08 -28.49 -71.20
CA MET A 8 -1.13 -28.69 -70.09
C MET A 8 -0.59 -27.37 -69.54
N MET A 9 -0.58 -26.29 -70.35
CA MET A 9 -0.14 -24.95 -69.91
C MET A 9 -1.19 -24.19 -69.09
N TYR A 10 -2.49 -24.53 -69.23
CA TYR A 10 -3.55 -23.91 -68.41
C TYR A 10 -3.67 -24.54 -67.02
N GLN A 11 -3.49 -25.86 -66.89
CA GLN A 11 -3.51 -26.56 -65.59
C GLN A 11 -2.32 -26.16 -64.69
N LEU A 12 -1.16 -25.83 -65.26
CA LEU A 12 0.02 -25.43 -64.49
C LEU A 12 -0.05 -23.99 -63.95
N LYS A 13 -0.75 -23.08 -64.65
CA LYS A 13 -0.93 -21.69 -64.19
C LYS A 13 -1.95 -21.56 -63.06
N THR A 14 -2.99 -22.41 -63.05
CA THR A 14 -4.01 -22.37 -61.99
C THR A 14 -3.50 -22.98 -60.68
N ILE A 15 -2.58 -23.96 -60.74
CA ILE A 15 -1.95 -24.55 -59.55
C ILE A 15 -0.88 -23.62 -58.98
N LEU A 16 -0.16 -22.86 -59.81
CA LEU A 16 0.83 -21.89 -59.32
C LEU A 16 0.19 -20.67 -58.62
N LEU A 17 -1.03 -20.28 -59.03
CA LEU A 17 -1.76 -19.18 -58.38
C LEU A 17 -2.43 -19.57 -57.06
N ALA A 18 -2.76 -20.85 -56.87
CA ALA A 18 -3.35 -21.37 -55.64
C ALA A 18 -2.31 -21.69 -54.55
N VAL A 19 -1.04 -21.92 -54.91
CA VAL A 19 0.05 -22.14 -53.93
C VAL A 19 0.69 -20.81 -53.49
N THR A 20 0.62 -19.74 -54.28
CA THR A 20 1.10 -18.41 -53.87
C THR A 20 0.10 -17.59 -53.05
N LEU A 21 -1.16 -18.03 -52.92
CA LEU A 21 -2.14 -17.42 -52.01
C LEU A 21 -2.30 -18.19 -50.68
N GLY A 22 -1.54 -19.27 -50.48
CA GLY A 22 -1.53 -20.08 -49.26
C GLY A 22 -0.31 -19.85 -48.36
N LEU A 23 0.54 -18.85 -48.63
CA LEU A 23 1.82 -18.62 -47.94
C LEU A 23 1.98 -17.19 -47.37
N LEU A 24 0.88 -16.57 -46.92
CA LEU A 24 0.90 -15.25 -46.28
C LEU A 24 0.09 -15.17 -44.98
N LEU A 25 -0.10 -16.29 -44.28
CA LEU A 25 -0.73 -16.31 -42.94
C LEU A 25 0.15 -16.93 -41.85
N ASP A 26 1.42 -17.20 -42.12
CA ASP A 26 2.37 -17.51 -41.06
C ASP A 26 2.95 -16.22 -40.47
N GLY A 27 2.28 -15.78 -39.41
CA GLY A 27 3.02 -15.42 -38.21
C GLY A 27 3.58 -14.01 -38.17
N CYS A 28 2.72 -13.00 -38.29
CA CYS A 28 2.90 -11.85 -37.40
C CYS A 28 2.49 -12.28 -35.98
N ARG A 29 3.23 -13.23 -35.39
CA ARG A 29 3.32 -13.29 -33.93
C ARG A 29 4.11 -12.04 -33.59
N THR A 30 3.40 -10.96 -33.28
CA THR A 30 3.95 -9.98 -32.34
C THR A 30 4.26 -10.80 -31.10
N VAL A 31 5.49 -11.29 -30.99
CA VAL A 31 6.08 -11.61 -29.71
C VAL A 31 6.04 -10.27 -29.02
N ARG A 32 4.95 -10.01 -28.28
CA ARG A 32 4.96 -8.96 -27.28
C ARG A 32 6.24 -9.25 -26.50
N PRO A 33 7.19 -8.30 -26.42
CA PRO A 33 8.30 -8.49 -25.52
C PRO A 33 7.66 -8.88 -24.19
N VAL A 34 7.99 -10.07 -23.70
CA VAL A 34 7.65 -10.43 -22.34
C VAL A 34 8.47 -9.45 -21.52
N ILE A 35 7.86 -8.32 -21.17
CA ILE A 35 8.45 -7.39 -20.23
C ILE A 35 8.55 -8.24 -18.97
N ALA A 36 9.75 -8.69 -18.65
CA ALA A 36 10.00 -9.36 -17.39
C ALA A 36 9.44 -8.43 -16.30
N PRO A 37 8.62 -8.94 -15.36
CA PRO A 37 8.05 -8.09 -14.32
C PRO A 37 9.18 -7.30 -13.67
N ALA A 38 8.98 -6.00 -13.47
CA ALA A 38 9.99 -5.18 -12.83
C ALA A 38 10.36 -5.81 -11.47
N SER A 39 11.65 -6.05 -11.25
CA SER A 39 12.16 -6.54 -9.98
C SER A 39 12.08 -5.42 -8.95
N LEU A 40 11.32 -5.64 -7.88
CA LEU A 40 11.17 -4.70 -6.77
C LEU A 40 12.27 -4.93 -5.74
N HIS A 41 12.80 -3.87 -5.14
CA HIS A 41 13.84 -3.98 -4.11
C HIS A 41 13.24 -4.30 -2.74
N ARG A 42 13.73 -5.35 -2.08
CA ARG A 42 13.13 -5.82 -0.83
C ARG A 42 13.34 -4.85 0.33
N THR A 43 14.45 -4.16 0.37
CA THR A 43 14.78 -3.27 1.49
C THR A 43 14.14 -1.89 1.39
N ASP A 44 13.50 -1.58 0.27
CA ASP A 44 12.88 -0.28 0.03
C ASP A 44 11.47 -0.18 0.64
N ASN A 45 11.27 0.81 1.50
CA ASN A 45 9.95 1.11 2.08
C ASN A 45 8.96 1.65 1.03
N LEU A 46 9.43 2.09 -0.15
CA LEU A 46 8.62 2.45 -1.31
C LEU A 46 8.75 1.45 -2.47
N ALA A 47 9.15 0.20 -2.21
CA ALA A 47 9.31 -0.81 -3.24
C ALA A 47 8.11 -0.89 -4.18
N LEU A 48 6.90 -0.80 -3.63
CA LEU A 48 5.64 -0.90 -4.37
C LEU A 48 5.22 0.38 -5.09
N GLY A 49 5.90 1.50 -4.87
CA GLY A 49 5.58 2.79 -5.50
C GLY A 49 5.28 3.90 -4.50
N ASN A 50 5.01 5.09 -5.04
CA ASN A 50 4.65 6.29 -4.29
C ASN A 50 3.16 6.60 -4.52
N PRO A 51 2.25 6.22 -3.59
CA PRO A 51 0.81 6.16 -3.86
C PRO A 51 0.18 7.46 -4.35
N SER A 52 0.65 8.60 -3.83
CA SER A 52 0.09 9.92 -4.13
C SER A 52 1.02 10.80 -4.96
N GLY A 53 2.15 10.26 -5.44
CA GLY A 53 3.21 11.07 -6.04
C GLY A 53 3.76 12.14 -5.07
N ALA A 54 3.84 11.83 -3.78
CA ALA A 54 4.35 12.76 -2.76
C ALA A 54 5.77 13.20 -3.07
N SER A 55 6.06 14.48 -2.81
CA SER A 55 7.37 15.10 -3.05
C SER A 55 7.69 16.13 -1.97
N THR A 56 8.90 16.66 -1.93
CA THR A 56 9.26 17.73 -0.99
C THR A 56 8.73 19.11 -1.39
N ASP A 57 8.07 19.24 -2.55
CA ASP A 57 7.58 20.53 -3.05
C ASP A 57 6.10 20.77 -2.78
N ASN A 58 5.36 19.72 -2.40
CA ASN A 58 3.94 19.82 -2.07
C ASN A 58 3.71 19.76 -0.55
N PRO A 59 3.30 20.85 0.11
CA PRO A 59 3.16 20.86 1.57
C PRO A 59 2.06 19.94 2.11
N ASP A 60 1.04 19.63 1.30
CA ASP A 60 -0.08 18.78 1.71
C ASP A 60 0.05 17.34 1.18
N ASN A 61 1.18 17.06 0.53
CA ASN A 61 1.60 15.76 0.03
C ASN A 61 3.12 15.62 0.16
N TYR A 62 3.64 16.00 1.33
CA TYR A 62 5.07 16.23 1.58
C TYR A 62 5.77 14.93 1.93
N LEU A 63 6.76 14.53 1.12
CA LEU A 63 7.48 13.28 1.32
C LEU A 63 8.54 13.40 2.43
N LEU A 64 8.36 12.63 3.51
CA LEU A 64 9.35 12.45 4.58
C LEU A 64 9.91 11.02 4.50
N THR A 65 11.18 10.88 4.16
CA THR A 65 11.87 9.60 4.12
C THR A 65 12.64 9.38 5.42
N LYS A 66 12.35 8.28 6.11
CA LYS A 66 13.12 7.81 7.27
C LYS A 66 13.61 6.37 6.98
N PRO A 67 14.70 5.91 7.62
CA PRO A 67 15.15 4.53 7.44
C PRO A 67 14.06 3.50 7.76
N GLN A 68 13.24 3.78 8.77
CA GLN A 68 12.23 2.86 9.27
C GLN A 68 10.98 2.82 8.40
N TYR A 69 10.57 3.95 7.82
CA TYR A 69 9.31 4.06 7.05
C TYR A 69 9.32 5.37 6.25
N VAL A 70 8.43 5.47 5.27
CA VAL A 70 8.24 6.69 4.47
C VAL A 70 6.84 7.24 4.68
N VAL A 71 6.72 8.57 4.78
CA VAL A 71 5.46 9.26 5.06
C VAL A 71 5.16 10.24 3.94
N SER A 72 3.93 10.25 3.43
CA SER A 72 3.36 11.45 2.82
C SER A 72 2.64 12.25 3.89
N TYR A 73 3.20 13.38 4.29
CA TYR A 73 2.63 14.25 5.32
C TYR A 73 1.73 15.32 4.72
N ASN A 74 0.60 15.61 5.37
CA ASN A 74 -0.29 16.68 4.98
C ASN A 74 -0.24 17.80 6.02
N ARG A 75 0.45 18.90 5.69
CA ARG A 75 0.63 20.04 6.60
C ARG A 75 -0.72 20.62 7.02
N SER A 76 -1.64 20.81 6.10
CA SER A 76 -2.96 21.41 6.37
C SER A 76 -3.81 20.53 7.29
N ARG A 77 -3.65 19.21 7.25
CA ARG A 77 -4.37 18.27 8.13
C ARG A 77 -3.63 17.97 9.43
N GLY A 78 -2.32 18.21 9.51
CA GLY A 78 -1.48 17.88 10.66
C GLY A 78 -1.21 16.37 10.84
N ILE A 79 -1.65 15.52 9.91
CA ILE A 79 -1.51 14.06 9.92
C ILE A 79 -0.93 13.56 8.59
N ALA A 80 -0.45 12.33 8.56
CA ALA A 80 -0.08 11.68 7.31
C ALA A 80 -1.30 11.43 6.39
N ASN A 81 -1.09 11.59 5.09
CA ASN A 81 -1.93 10.98 4.06
C ASN A 81 -1.79 9.46 4.11
N TRP A 82 -0.53 8.99 4.13
CA TRP A 82 -0.15 7.59 4.23
C TRP A 82 1.27 7.44 4.78
N VAL A 83 1.56 6.25 5.31
CA VAL A 83 2.87 5.76 5.74
C VAL A 83 3.09 4.40 5.07
N SER A 84 4.28 4.19 4.51
CA SER A 84 4.70 2.97 3.83
C SER A 84 5.93 2.37 4.49
N TRP A 85 5.92 1.06 4.74
CA TRP A 85 7.02 0.35 5.38
C TRP A 85 7.04 -1.14 5.03
N ARG A 86 8.22 -1.76 5.17
CA ARG A 86 8.35 -3.22 5.17
C ARG A 86 8.38 -3.78 6.59
N LEU A 87 7.66 -4.86 6.83
CA LEU A 87 7.79 -5.72 8.00
C LEU A 87 8.49 -7.02 7.61
N SER A 88 9.59 -7.31 8.29
CA SER A 88 10.40 -8.52 8.11
C SER A 88 11.15 -8.83 9.39
N THR A 89 11.74 -10.02 9.50
CA THR A 89 12.56 -10.41 10.66
C THR A 89 13.73 -9.45 10.92
N ALA A 90 14.27 -8.77 9.90
CA ALA A 90 15.32 -7.76 10.05
C ALA A 90 14.91 -6.52 10.87
N TRP A 91 13.60 -6.27 11.02
CA TRP A 91 13.06 -5.17 11.82
C TRP A 91 12.66 -5.61 13.24
N LYS A 92 12.86 -6.88 13.56
CA LYS A 92 12.45 -7.49 14.82
C LYS A 92 13.64 -7.76 15.74
N GLY A 93 13.49 -7.38 17.00
CA GLY A 93 14.48 -7.57 18.05
C GLY A 93 13.84 -7.63 19.44
N ASP A 94 14.56 -7.19 20.46
CA ASP A 94 14.11 -7.19 21.86
C ASP A 94 14.01 -5.77 22.47
N ALA A 95 14.20 -4.73 21.64
CA ALA A 95 14.17 -3.34 22.05
C ALA A 95 12.83 -3.01 22.72
N LYS A 96 12.89 -2.32 23.86
CA LYS A 96 11.68 -1.97 24.61
C LYS A 96 10.99 -0.77 23.98
N ARG A 97 9.65 -0.83 23.99
CA ARG A 97 8.78 0.27 23.61
C ARG A 97 9.14 1.54 24.40
N THR A 98 9.56 2.59 23.71
CA THR A 98 10.06 3.82 24.36
C THR A 98 8.95 4.70 24.93
N ASN A 99 7.79 4.77 24.25
CA ASN A 99 6.71 5.71 24.56
C ASN A 99 7.11 7.20 24.46
N GLU A 100 8.19 7.50 23.74
CA GLU A 100 8.79 8.84 23.61
C GLU A 100 8.15 9.64 22.46
N PHE A 101 6.85 9.93 22.59
CA PHE A 101 6.14 10.75 21.61
C PHE A 101 6.77 12.15 21.50
N ARG A 102 7.18 12.53 20.29
CA ARG A 102 7.83 13.82 20.06
C ARG A 102 7.46 14.45 18.71
N PRO A 103 7.47 15.79 18.62
CA PRO A 103 7.33 16.48 17.34
C PRO A 103 8.43 16.06 16.36
N ASP A 104 8.12 16.09 15.06
CA ASP A 104 9.10 15.80 14.03
C ASP A 104 9.97 17.03 13.75
N ALA A 105 11.24 16.97 14.16
CA ALA A 105 12.20 18.06 13.96
C ALA A 105 12.61 18.25 12.49
N THR A 106 12.23 17.33 11.60
CA THR A 106 12.54 17.40 10.15
C THR A 106 11.48 18.15 9.34
N LEU A 107 10.37 18.56 9.96
CA LEU A 107 9.37 19.39 9.29
C LEU A 107 9.95 20.76 8.89
N PRO A 108 9.57 21.30 7.72
CA PRO A 108 10.02 22.62 7.30
C PRO A 108 9.74 23.72 8.33
N THR A 109 10.66 24.67 8.46
CA THR A 109 10.54 25.78 9.40
C THR A 109 9.24 26.56 9.18
N GLY A 110 8.56 26.89 10.29
CA GLY A 110 7.30 27.62 10.28
C GLY A 110 6.05 26.74 10.17
N TRP A 111 6.20 25.44 9.89
CA TRP A 111 5.08 24.51 9.94
C TRP A 111 4.68 24.23 11.39
N TYR A 112 3.39 23.96 11.59
CA TYR A 112 2.92 23.50 12.87
C TYR A 112 3.40 22.07 13.12
N ALA A 113 4.32 21.90 14.07
CA ALA A 113 4.72 20.59 14.54
C ALA A 113 3.77 20.13 15.65
N VAL A 114 3.03 19.06 15.37
CA VAL A 114 2.10 18.42 16.33
C VAL A 114 2.84 18.08 17.62
N ARG A 115 2.15 18.25 18.75
CA ARG A 115 2.71 18.02 20.10
C ARG A 115 1.91 16.98 20.84
N THR A 116 2.50 16.41 21.89
CA THR A 116 1.80 15.46 22.76
C THR A 116 0.57 16.08 23.40
N SER A 117 0.66 17.35 23.81
CA SER A 117 -0.46 18.11 24.40
C SER A 117 -1.70 18.20 23.51
N ASP A 118 -1.53 18.07 22.19
CA ASP A 118 -2.63 18.18 21.21
C ASP A 118 -3.65 17.04 21.31
N TYR A 119 -3.27 15.94 21.95
CA TYR A 119 -4.10 14.76 22.19
C TYR A 119 -4.66 14.71 23.62
N THR A 120 -4.12 15.51 24.54
CA THR A 120 -4.47 15.43 25.97
C THR A 120 -5.93 15.80 26.20
N ASN A 121 -6.67 14.95 26.93
CA ASN A 121 -8.09 15.13 27.26
C ASN A 121 -9.03 15.28 26.05
N THR A 122 -8.60 14.84 24.87
CA THR A 122 -9.42 14.91 23.65
C THR A 122 -10.39 13.74 23.49
N GLY A 123 -10.13 12.63 24.19
CA GLY A 123 -10.84 11.37 24.02
C GLY A 123 -10.31 10.53 22.84
N PHE A 124 -9.25 10.97 22.17
CA PHE A 124 -8.55 10.20 21.12
C PHE A 124 -7.17 9.76 21.59
N ASP A 125 -6.77 8.57 21.15
CA ASP A 125 -5.43 8.05 21.33
C ASP A 125 -4.44 8.66 20.31
N ARG A 126 -3.17 8.58 20.67
CA ARG A 126 -2.04 8.73 19.74
C ARG A 126 -1.86 7.42 18.97
N GLY A 127 -2.65 7.25 17.92
CA GLY A 127 -2.65 6.06 17.07
C GLY A 127 -1.47 6.02 16.11
N HIS A 128 -0.73 4.91 16.06
CA HIS A 128 0.38 4.75 15.12
C HIS A 128 -0.14 4.28 13.76
N LEU A 129 0.47 4.76 12.67
CA LEU A 129 0.33 4.12 11.36
C LEU A 129 1.35 2.98 11.20
N CYS A 130 2.65 3.28 11.26
CA CYS A 130 3.70 2.28 11.45
C CYS A 130 3.81 1.97 12.96
N PRO A 131 3.43 0.76 13.42
CA PRO A 131 3.38 0.47 14.84
C PRO A 131 4.77 0.27 15.44
N SER A 132 4.88 0.56 16.73
CA SER A 132 6.13 0.39 17.49
C SER A 132 6.64 -1.06 17.48
N ASP A 133 5.74 -2.05 17.52
CA ASP A 133 6.11 -3.47 17.48
C ASP A 133 6.55 -3.94 16.08
N ASP A 134 6.44 -3.10 15.05
CA ASP A 134 7.05 -3.42 13.74
C ASP A 134 8.50 -2.94 13.65
N ARG A 135 8.99 -2.21 14.65
CA ARG A 135 10.32 -1.61 14.72
C ARG A 135 10.91 -1.80 16.11
N ASP A 136 11.33 -3.01 16.45
CA ASP A 136 11.95 -3.31 17.74
C ASP A 136 13.32 -4.01 17.60
N ASN A 137 13.92 -3.95 16.41
CA ASN A 137 15.31 -4.36 16.20
C ASN A 137 16.29 -3.56 17.07
N THR A 138 16.16 -2.23 17.07
CA THR A 138 16.99 -1.32 17.89
C THR A 138 16.12 -0.32 18.66
N PRO A 139 16.61 0.24 19.79
CA PRO A 139 15.94 1.33 20.47
C PRO A 139 15.67 2.54 19.55
N GLU A 140 16.59 2.83 18.63
CA GLU A 140 16.47 3.93 17.67
C GLU A 140 15.34 3.68 16.67
N ASP A 141 15.22 2.46 16.13
CA ASP A 141 14.12 2.07 15.25
C ASP A 141 12.77 2.20 15.94
N ASN A 142 12.70 1.76 17.21
CA ASN A 142 11.50 1.87 18.01
C ASN A 142 11.15 3.32 18.31
N ALA A 143 12.11 4.12 18.75
CA ALA A 143 11.93 5.54 19.01
C ALA A 143 11.45 6.30 17.77
N ALA A 144 11.84 5.88 16.57
CA ALA A 144 11.38 6.51 15.32
C ALA A 144 9.86 6.40 15.14
N THR A 145 9.19 5.33 15.62
CA THR A 145 7.72 5.19 15.45
C THR A 145 6.92 6.19 16.28
N PHE A 146 7.54 6.79 17.30
CA PHE A 146 6.92 7.77 18.20
C PHE A 146 7.00 9.22 17.70
N ILE A 147 7.55 9.44 16.50
CA ILE A 147 7.54 10.76 15.87
C ILE A 147 6.10 11.09 15.42
N LEU A 148 5.59 12.26 15.80
CA LEU A 148 4.17 12.60 15.65
C LEU A 148 3.68 12.72 14.19
N THR A 149 4.57 12.76 13.19
CA THR A 149 4.19 12.64 11.76
C THR A 149 3.71 11.24 11.38
N ASN A 150 3.99 10.22 12.20
CA ASN A 150 3.47 8.85 12.10
C ASN A 150 2.20 8.62 12.95
N ILE A 151 1.70 9.65 13.64
CA ILE A 151 0.64 9.53 14.64
C ILE A 151 -0.63 10.23 14.19
N VAL A 152 -1.79 9.61 14.40
CA VAL A 152 -3.11 10.14 14.03
C VAL A 152 -4.09 10.07 15.21
N PRO A 153 -5.08 10.97 15.30
CA PRO A 153 -6.17 10.83 16.27
C PRO A 153 -6.99 9.57 16.00
N GLN A 154 -6.95 8.62 16.92
CA GLN A 154 -7.60 7.32 16.77
C GLN A 154 -8.54 7.05 17.94
N ALA A 155 -9.78 6.62 17.67
CA ALA A 155 -10.71 6.25 18.73
C ALA A 155 -10.08 5.12 19.60
N PRO A 156 -10.16 5.17 20.94
CA PRO A 156 -9.45 4.22 21.80
C PRO A 156 -9.76 2.74 21.51
N ARG A 157 -11.03 2.37 21.31
CA ARG A 157 -11.39 0.98 20.97
C ARG A 157 -10.95 0.62 19.55
N HIS A 158 -11.02 1.58 18.62
CA HIS A 158 -10.44 1.39 17.29
C HIS A 158 -8.95 1.05 17.38
N ASN A 159 -8.17 1.83 18.13
CA ASN A 159 -6.71 1.67 18.32
C ASN A 159 -6.34 0.39 19.06
N ARG A 160 -6.93 0.17 20.23
CA ARG A 160 -6.47 -0.86 21.19
C ARG A 160 -7.04 -2.24 20.90
N GLU A 161 -8.11 -2.33 20.12
CA GLU A 161 -8.79 -3.59 19.80
C GLU A 161 -8.65 -3.90 18.31
N VAL A 162 -9.55 -3.40 17.46
CA VAL A 162 -9.67 -3.87 16.06
C VAL A 162 -8.42 -3.57 15.21
N TRP A 163 -7.83 -2.38 15.35
CA TRP A 163 -6.59 -2.03 14.64
C TRP A 163 -5.40 -2.84 15.14
N LYS A 164 -5.22 -2.92 16.47
CA LYS A 164 -4.20 -3.79 17.09
C LYS A 164 -4.32 -5.24 16.63
N SER A 165 -5.54 -5.76 16.48
CA SER A 165 -5.77 -7.14 16.03
C SER A 165 -5.33 -7.38 14.59
N LEU A 166 -5.41 -6.36 13.72
CA LEU A 166 -4.85 -6.41 12.37
C LEU A 166 -3.33 -6.32 12.41
N GLU A 167 -2.78 -5.45 13.26
CA GLU A 167 -1.33 -5.35 13.48
C GLU A 167 -0.73 -6.67 14.01
N ASP A 168 -1.43 -7.35 14.91
CA ASP A 168 -0.99 -8.67 15.39
C ASP A 168 -1.00 -9.70 14.25
N TYR A 169 -1.92 -9.56 13.29
CA TYR A 169 -2.02 -10.45 12.13
C TYR A 169 -0.90 -10.24 11.10
N GLU A 170 -0.50 -9.00 10.79
CA GLU A 170 0.67 -8.73 9.93
C GLU A 170 1.96 -9.33 10.52
N ARG A 171 2.12 -9.29 11.86
CA ARG A 171 3.24 -9.98 12.54
C ARG A 171 3.12 -11.50 12.52
N GLN A 172 1.91 -12.06 12.60
CA GLN A 172 1.70 -13.51 12.39
C GLN A 172 2.07 -13.94 10.97
N LEU A 173 1.73 -13.15 9.95
CA LEU A 173 2.14 -13.41 8.56
C LEU A 173 3.66 -13.44 8.43
N MET A 174 4.35 -12.48 9.07
CA MET A 174 5.81 -12.44 9.11
C MET A 174 6.40 -13.68 9.79
N GLY A 175 5.88 -14.06 10.96
CA GLY A 175 6.26 -15.28 11.67
C GLY A 175 5.98 -16.58 10.88
N GLY A 176 5.05 -16.52 9.92
CA GLY A 176 4.76 -17.59 8.96
C GLY A 176 5.71 -17.68 7.77
N GLY A 177 6.82 -16.93 7.77
CA GLY A 177 7.83 -16.99 6.70
C GLY A 177 7.59 -16.00 5.55
N ASN A 178 6.96 -14.87 5.82
CA ASN A 178 6.71 -13.82 4.82
C ASN A 178 7.42 -12.51 5.18
N ASP A 179 7.81 -11.75 4.16
CA ASP A 179 7.88 -10.30 4.25
C ASP A 179 6.47 -9.73 4.05
N VAL A 180 6.14 -8.66 4.76
CA VAL A 180 4.88 -7.94 4.56
C VAL A 180 5.21 -6.49 4.19
N TYR A 181 4.81 -6.06 3.01
CA TYR A 181 4.89 -4.65 2.62
C TYR A 181 3.56 -3.99 2.95
N ILE A 182 3.63 -2.86 3.64
CA ILE A 182 2.46 -2.27 4.28
C ILE A 182 2.37 -0.81 3.90
N VAL A 183 1.17 -0.40 3.47
CA VAL A 183 0.81 1.01 3.35
C VAL A 183 -0.43 1.23 4.19
N ALA A 184 -0.37 2.18 5.12
CA ALA A 184 -1.51 2.55 5.95
C ALA A 184 -1.71 4.06 5.94
N GLY A 185 -2.95 4.51 6.08
CA GLY A 185 -3.24 5.93 6.04
C GLY A 185 -4.63 6.26 6.55
N THR A 186 -5.04 7.48 6.24
CA THR A 186 -6.31 8.03 6.72
C THR A 186 -7.13 8.61 5.58
N SER A 187 -8.46 8.59 5.71
CA SER A 187 -9.35 9.28 4.78
C SER A 187 -10.45 10.04 5.51
N GLY A 188 -10.96 11.09 4.86
CA GLY A 188 -12.05 11.92 5.36
C GLY A 188 -11.73 12.72 6.63
N THR A 189 -12.80 13.19 7.27
CA THR A 189 -12.78 14.00 8.49
C THR A 189 -13.97 13.62 9.35
N GLY A 190 -13.74 13.31 10.63
CA GLY A 190 -14.79 13.00 11.60
C GLY A 190 -14.73 11.61 12.20
N GLY A 191 -14.35 11.49 13.47
CA GLY A 191 -14.34 10.23 14.21
C GLY A 191 -15.02 10.37 15.57
N THR A 192 -15.34 9.25 16.22
CA THR A 192 -15.97 9.23 17.55
C THR A 192 -15.01 8.65 18.56
N GLY A 193 -14.42 9.52 19.38
CA GLY A 193 -13.55 9.14 20.49
C GLY A 193 -14.32 8.88 21.78
N GLN A 194 -13.61 8.75 22.90
CA GLN A 194 -14.22 8.58 24.22
C GLN A 194 -15.07 9.77 24.66
N ASN A 195 -14.76 10.97 24.17
CA ASN A 195 -15.48 12.21 24.47
C ASN A 195 -16.55 12.56 23.41
N GLY A 196 -16.86 11.64 22.50
CA GLY A 196 -17.82 11.83 21.42
C GLY A 196 -17.19 12.18 20.07
N TYR A 197 -18.01 12.66 19.15
CA TYR A 197 -17.63 12.97 17.78
C TYR A 197 -16.77 14.24 17.70
N ALA A 198 -15.69 14.19 16.91
CA ALA A 198 -14.84 15.34 16.62
C ALA A 198 -14.32 15.27 15.18
N THR A 199 -14.14 16.45 14.58
CA THR A 199 -13.54 16.60 13.24
C THR A 199 -12.08 17.06 13.30
N SER A 200 -11.69 17.71 14.41
CA SER A 200 -10.33 18.21 14.61
C SER A 200 -9.98 18.35 16.08
N LEU A 201 -8.68 18.38 16.36
CA LEU A 201 -8.03 18.68 17.63
C LEU A 201 -7.12 19.91 17.47
N ALA A 202 -6.50 20.36 18.57
CA ALA A 202 -5.51 21.44 18.57
C ALA A 202 -5.97 22.72 17.85
N ASN A 203 -7.21 23.15 18.10
CA ASN A 203 -7.84 24.32 17.46
C ASN A 203 -7.82 24.23 15.91
N GLY A 204 -8.12 23.06 15.36
CA GLY A 204 -8.22 22.84 13.91
C GLY A 204 -6.92 22.45 13.22
N LYS A 205 -5.78 22.41 13.94
CA LYS A 205 -4.47 22.11 13.35
C LYS A 205 -4.19 20.62 13.18
N LEU A 206 -5.00 19.77 13.80
CA LEU A 206 -4.85 18.32 13.75
C LEU A 206 -6.19 17.69 13.40
N THR A 207 -6.31 17.13 12.20
CA THR A 207 -7.55 16.52 11.70
C THR A 207 -7.82 15.20 12.40
N VAL A 208 -9.07 14.98 12.81
CA VAL A 208 -9.55 13.65 13.18
C VAL A 208 -10.03 12.95 11.91
N PRO A 209 -9.39 11.86 11.46
CA PRO A 209 -9.79 11.18 10.24
C PRO A 209 -11.09 10.41 10.43
N ALA A 210 -11.86 10.23 9.35
CA ALA A 210 -13.10 9.47 9.37
C ALA A 210 -12.87 7.97 9.33
N THR A 211 -11.87 7.54 8.57
CA THR A 211 -11.45 6.14 8.51
C THR A 211 -9.94 6.02 8.54
N LEU A 212 -9.47 4.88 9.02
CA LEU A 212 -8.10 4.42 8.83
C LEU A 212 -8.12 3.21 7.91
N TRP A 213 -7.25 3.20 6.92
CA TRP A 213 -7.13 2.11 5.95
C TRP A 213 -5.72 1.54 5.99
N LYS A 214 -5.57 0.27 5.60
CA LYS A 214 -4.30 -0.43 5.53
C LYS A 214 -4.32 -1.46 4.40
N ILE A 215 -3.21 -1.58 3.68
CA ILE A 215 -2.96 -2.59 2.65
C ILE A 215 -1.76 -3.41 3.08
N LEU A 216 -1.92 -4.73 3.14
CA LEU A 216 -0.85 -5.71 3.41
C LEU A 216 -0.57 -6.49 2.14
N ILE A 217 0.67 -6.48 1.67
CA ILE A 217 1.14 -7.26 0.52
C ILE A 217 2.06 -8.36 1.05
N VAL A 218 1.61 -9.61 0.92
CA VAL A 218 2.28 -10.76 1.53
C VAL A 218 3.20 -11.42 0.51
N VAL A 219 4.50 -11.42 0.80
CA VAL A 219 5.54 -11.93 -0.09
C VAL A 219 6.36 -12.98 0.67
N PRO A 220 6.58 -14.18 0.13
CA PRO A 220 7.48 -15.14 0.76
C PRO A 220 8.87 -14.52 1.01
N VAL A 221 9.48 -14.85 2.15
CA VAL A 221 10.87 -14.47 2.42
C VAL A 221 11.76 -14.97 1.29
N GLY A 222 12.65 -14.11 0.80
CA GLY A 222 13.62 -14.44 -0.24
C GLY A 222 15.04 -14.16 0.21
N SER A 223 15.99 -14.86 -0.41
CA SER A 223 17.43 -14.66 -0.22
C SER A 223 17.98 -13.48 -1.02
N ASP A 224 17.30 -13.11 -2.12
CA ASP A 224 17.73 -12.06 -3.02
C ASP A 224 17.10 -10.73 -2.62
N ASP A 225 17.82 -9.61 -2.82
CA ASP A 225 17.28 -8.27 -2.59
C ASP A 225 16.17 -7.88 -3.58
N SER A 226 15.78 -8.78 -4.49
CA SER A 226 14.66 -8.57 -5.40
C SER A 226 13.46 -9.49 -5.14
N PHE A 227 12.27 -9.00 -5.47
CA PHE A 227 11.04 -9.79 -5.51
C PHE A 227 10.11 -9.29 -6.61
N GLN A 228 9.11 -10.10 -6.94
CA GLN A 228 8.07 -9.75 -7.92
C GLN A 228 6.71 -10.12 -7.34
N LEU A 229 5.71 -9.31 -7.65
CA LEU A 229 4.32 -9.68 -7.42
C LEU A 229 3.80 -10.46 -8.62
N THR A 230 2.94 -11.43 -8.33
CA THR A 230 2.25 -12.21 -9.36
C THR A 230 0.76 -12.03 -9.20
N SER A 231 -0.02 -12.49 -10.17
CA SER A 231 -1.47 -12.57 -10.07
C SER A 231 -1.97 -13.43 -8.90
N ASN A 232 -1.09 -14.18 -8.22
CA ASN A 232 -1.44 -15.01 -7.05
C ASN A 232 -0.92 -14.43 -5.73
N THR A 233 -0.25 -13.27 -5.76
CA THR A 233 0.16 -12.58 -4.53
C THR A 233 -1.06 -12.25 -3.69
N ARG A 234 -0.99 -12.59 -2.41
CA ARG A 234 -2.06 -12.28 -1.45
C ARG A 234 -1.96 -10.83 -1.02
N ILE A 235 -3.07 -10.09 -1.16
CA ILE A 235 -3.21 -8.71 -0.73
C ILE A 235 -4.41 -8.60 0.19
N ILE A 236 -4.26 -7.89 1.30
CA ILE A 236 -5.32 -7.65 2.28
C ILE A 236 -5.47 -6.14 2.41
N ALA A 237 -6.61 -5.61 1.95
CA ALA A 237 -6.97 -4.21 2.13
C ALA A 237 -8.12 -4.09 3.14
N VAL A 238 -8.04 -3.12 4.05
CA VAL A 238 -9.12 -2.82 4.99
C VAL A 238 -9.41 -1.31 5.00
N ASN A 239 -10.65 -0.95 5.32
CA ASN A 239 -11.05 0.43 5.62
C ASN A 239 -11.95 0.46 6.87
N ILE A 240 -11.41 0.88 8.00
CA ILE A 240 -12.08 0.79 9.30
C ILE A 240 -12.53 2.20 9.74
N PRO A 241 -13.82 2.39 10.09
CA PRO A 241 -14.29 3.65 10.67
C PRO A 241 -13.54 4.01 11.96
N ASN A 242 -13.17 5.28 12.11
CA ASN A 242 -12.49 5.78 13.31
C ASN A 242 -13.50 6.06 14.44
N ASP A 243 -14.13 5.00 14.92
CA ASP A 243 -15.24 5.04 15.89
C ASP A 243 -15.03 3.99 16.98
N GLN A 244 -15.53 4.26 18.19
CA GLN A 244 -15.50 3.30 19.30
C GLN A 244 -16.22 1.98 18.97
N SER A 245 -17.31 2.04 18.20
CA SER A 245 -18.12 0.88 17.78
C SER A 245 -17.45 0.03 16.71
N ALA A 246 -16.38 0.52 16.07
CA ALA A 246 -15.66 -0.25 15.05
C ALA A 246 -15.11 -1.57 15.61
N ALA A 247 -14.76 -1.58 16.91
CA ALA A 247 -14.27 -2.75 17.62
C ALA A 247 -15.35 -3.78 18.00
N ASP A 248 -16.63 -3.51 17.74
CA ASP A 248 -17.72 -4.48 17.96
C ASP A 248 -17.69 -5.61 16.90
N LYS A 249 -16.83 -5.49 15.89
CA LYS A 249 -16.60 -6.48 14.84
C LYS A 249 -15.10 -6.74 14.69
N PRO A 250 -14.70 -7.95 14.25
CA PRO A 250 -13.30 -8.21 13.91
C PRO A 250 -12.88 -7.37 12.69
N TRP A 251 -11.58 -7.11 12.54
CA TRP A 251 -11.05 -6.33 11.42
C TRP A 251 -11.44 -6.92 10.04
N LYS A 252 -11.64 -8.25 9.99
CA LYS A 252 -12.10 -8.97 8.79
C LYS A 252 -13.45 -8.48 8.25
N ALA A 253 -14.29 -7.89 9.11
CA ALA A 253 -15.57 -7.31 8.69
C ALA A 253 -15.42 -6.02 7.86
N TYR A 254 -14.20 -5.47 7.79
CA TYR A 254 -13.86 -4.24 7.09
C TYR A 254 -12.92 -4.46 5.90
N VAL A 255 -12.74 -5.72 5.48
CA VAL A 255 -11.93 -6.07 4.31
C VAL A 255 -12.60 -5.51 3.06
N THR A 256 -11.78 -4.95 2.19
CA THR A 256 -12.18 -4.34 0.92
C THR A 256 -11.13 -4.66 -0.15
N SER A 257 -11.27 -4.09 -1.34
CA SER A 257 -10.29 -4.21 -2.42
C SER A 257 -9.34 -3.01 -2.43
N VAL A 258 -8.19 -3.14 -3.09
CA VAL A 258 -7.29 -1.98 -3.29
C VAL A 258 -7.98 -0.96 -4.19
N ASP A 259 -8.67 -1.38 -5.26
CA ASP A 259 -9.47 -0.50 -6.14
C ASP A 259 -10.45 0.39 -5.35
N ALA A 260 -11.07 -0.14 -4.31
CA ALA A 260 -11.99 0.62 -3.47
C ALA A 260 -11.26 1.67 -2.63
N LEU A 261 -10.05 1.38 -2.16
CA LEU A 261 -9.18 2.35 -1.48
C LEU A 261 -8.65 3.41 -2.45
N GLU A 262 -8.31 3.06 -3.67
CA GLU A 262 -7.93 4.02 -4.72
C GLU A 262 -9.08 4.95 -5.04
N THR A 263 -10.29 4.41 -5.21
CA THR A 263 -11.50 5.21 -5.39
C THR A 263 -11.75 6.15 -4.21
N LEU A 264 -11.50 5.68 -2.98
CA LEU A 264 -11.67 6.48 -1.75
C LEU A 264 -10.64 7.60 -1.61
N THR A 265 -9.42 7.39 -2.07
CA THR A 265 -8.27 8.26 -1.77
C THR A 265 -7.80 9.09 -2.96
N GLY A 266 -8.08 8.65 -4.18
CA GLY A 266 -7.49 9.18 -5.42
C GLY A 266 -6.03 8.78 -5.63
N TYR A 267 -5.51 7.80 -4.89
CA TYR A 267 -4.14 7.30 -5.03
C TYR A 267 -4.05 6.16 -6.04
N ASP A 268 -2.83 5.91 -6.52
CA ASP A 268 -2.43 4.77 -7.35
C ASP A 268 -1.46 3.91 -6.52
N PHE A 269 -2.02 2.91 -5.84
CA PHE A 269 -1.21 1.99 -5.03
C PHE A 269 -0.48 1.02 -5.96
N LEU A 270 0.62 0.43 -5.47
CA LEU A 270 1.36 -0.57 -6.22
C LEU A 270 1.87 -0.07 -7.60
N SER A 271 2.02 1.24 -7.80
CA SER A 271 2.37 1.88 -9.08
C SER A 271 3.69 1.41 -9.73
N ASN A 272 4.57 0.74 -8.98
CA ASN A 272 5.77 0.09 -9.55
C ASN A 272 5.51 -1.33 -10.08
N VAL A 273 4.31 -1.88 -9.90
CA VAL A 273 3.90 -3.22 -10.33
C VAL A 273 3.33 -3.15 -11.75
N PRO A 274 3.59 -4.14 -12.63
CA PRO A 274 2.98 -4.17 -13.96
C PRO A 274 1.44 -4.09 -13.92
N VAL A 275 0.88 -3.22 -14.76
CA VAL A 275 -0.57 -2.89 -14.80
C VAL A 275 -1.46 -4.12 -15.02
N ASP A 276 -0.98 -5.13 -15.73
CA ASP A 276 -1.71 -6.39 -15.92
C ASP A 276 -1.80 -7.23 -14.65
N ILE A 277 -0.80 -7.15 -13.77
CA ILE A 277 -0.81 -7.77 -12.44
C ILE A 277 -1.67 -6.95 -11.48
N GLN A 278 -1.48 -5.62 -11.44
CA GLN A 278 -2.29 -4.68 -10.65
C GLN A 278 -3.78 -4.94 -10.81
N ARG A 279 -4.27 -4.92 -12.07
CA ARG A 279 -5.69 -5.17 -12.42
C ARG A 279 -6.27 -6.45 -11.82
N ILE A 280 -5.44 -7.47 -11.61
CA ILE A 280 -5.87 -8.75 -11.05
C ILE A 280 -5.85 -8.73 -9.52
N ILE A 281 -4.79 -8.19 -8.92
CA ILE A 281 -4.60 -8.26 -7.47
C ILE A 281 -5.35 -7.16 -6.72
N GLU A 282 -5.57 -6.01 -7.34
CA GLU A 282 -6.20 -4.84 -6.72
C GLU A 282 -7.72 -4.94 -6.65
N MET A 283 -8.34 -5.64 -7.60
CA MET A 283 -9.79 -5.87 -7.62
C MET A 283 -10.27 -6.92 -6.61
N ARG A 284 -9.36 -7.77 -6.10
CA ARG A 284 -9.70 -8.88 -5.21
C ARG A 284 -9.97 -8.41 -3.79
N ILE A 285 -10.88 -9.11 -3.13
CA ILE A 285 -11.15 -8.99 -1.70
C ILE A 285 -10.61 -10.26 -1.03
N ASP A 286 -9.68 -10.12 -0.08
CA ASP A 286 -9.09 -11.27 0.63
C ASP A 286 -10.19 -12.12 1.30
N GLY A 287 -10.14 -13.43 1.08
CA GLY A 287 -11.15 -14.36 1.59
C GLY A 287 -12.51 -14.34 0.88
N GLY A 288 -12.70 -13.50 -0.14
CA GLY A 288 -13.84 -13.59 -1.04
C GLY A 288 -13.65 -14.70 -2.07
N ASN A 289 -14.73 -15.44 -2.38
CA ASN A 289 -14.74 -16.28 -3.57
C ASN A 289 -14.89 -15.35 -4.78
N SER A 290 -13.79 -15.12 -5.50
CA SER A 290 -13.78 -14.43 -6.80
C SER A 290 -14.70 -15.08 -7.82
#